data_AF-A0A836I1C3-F1
#
_entry.id   AF-A0A836I1C3-F1
#
_cell.length_a   1.000
_cell.length_b   1.000
_cell.length_c   1.000
_cell.angle_alpha   90.00
_cell.angle_beta   90.00
_cell.angle_gamma   90.00
#
_symmetry.space_group_name_H-M   'P 1'
#
loop_
_entity.id
_entity.type
_entity.pdbx_description
1 polymer ?
#
loop_
_entity_poly.entity_id
_entity_poly.type
_entity_poly.pdbx_seq_one_letter_code
_entity_poly.pdbx_strand_id
1 'polypeptide(L)'
;MATRKSAELDSLRRTKVAEDILTVQDQSLRQQEQIARMVKENDQIKKEIGTVSGTHYDYVKADKVASLQSDLDGLERRYQFEKMRKNDLTKRYQLARIDLLHSRKLKGGVNVEKEQAAAVQRQVEILESRLDYTLGQFNDALSYNKELRDRIDVIREERRVFLRVHRRMEEDLKTKKRLMADHIEKSNRDMDDRDAQLREVERLRAALTEQRRAYAEQLRNMDAAMMDIKAMREEQTEMQLELEAREYEFGERMNDMKLTRSQEDSDLSRRTIGASASGNGEESALTMGDEDCDDAQDVLHVDKESVTITGILIQIKDALGTDDIDDVRAKYLRAGDLNFSMYKHISELSAKKEILKDSIRDLQRLLEEEGDSERQHRALIKSLEEELAGTESKLDEMNYAITQLRDAVQRTAGTAEDVYAHIGCARGDKGTVDGEEKCTEANLRQFLGAIEERATHILIAFQRHHQSSAFSRAAASLSSRVITDSQLPKETVQNLEEEENALTANTTDSPQGEALQMPDDWEAEGAEPIMQLAPQTPHSAVSARNLVRMMELPSASLAGGASDRDNGYADQDSDQIVSHEEIRKQMEARLAAMREREERNQRKKKDAPQRIK
;
A
#
# COMPACT_ATOMS: atom_id res chain seq x y z
N MET A 1 -184.89 -21.20 -67.22
CA MET A 1 -184.78 -19.87 -66.58
C MET A 1 -183.43 -19.68 -65.86
N ALA A 2 -182.31 -20.02 -66.49
CA ALA A 2 -180.97 -20.03 -65.86
C ALA A 2 -180.00 -18.97 -66.40
N THR A 3 -180.39 -18.19 -67.42
CA THR A 3 -179.47 -17.31 -68.16
C THR A 3 -179.54 -15.83 -67.76
N ARG A 4 -180.51 -15.41 -66.94
CA ARG A 4 -180.61 -14.01 -66.46
C ARG A 4 -179.84 -13.73 -65.16
N LYS A 5 -179.78 -14.69 -64.23
CA LYS A 5 -179.06 -14.53 -62.95
C LYS A 5 -177.52 -14.54 -63.10
N SER A 6 -176.98 -15.19 -64.15
CA SER A 6 -175.54 -15.21 -64.41
C SER A 6 -175.00 -13.85 -64.89
N ALA A 7 -175.80 -13.10 -65.67
CA ALA A 7 -175.37 -11.81 -66.21
C ALA A 7 -175.36 -10.70 -65.14
N GLU A 8 -176.31 -10.71 -64.20
CA GLU A 8 -176.31 -9.79 -63.05
C GLU A 8 -175.18 -10.09 -62.06
N LEU A 9 -174.82 -11.37 -61.87
CA LEU A 9 -173.65 -11.74 -61.06
C LEU A 9 -172.33 -11.30 -61.70
N ASP A 10 -172.22 -11.33 -63.02
CA ASP A 10 -171.05 -10.83 -63.74
C ASP A 10 -170.97 -9.30 -63.77
N SER A 11 -172.10 -8.58 -63.88
CA SER A 11 -172.09 -7.12 -63.76
C SER A 11 -171.72 -6.68 -62.34
N LEU A 12 -172.26 -7.35 -61.32
CA LEU A 12 -171.94 -7.06 -59.93
C LEU A 12 -170.48 -7.40 -59.59
N ARG A 13 -169.92 -8.47 -60.19
CA ARG A 13 -168.48 -8.77 -60.08
C ARG A 13 -167.62 -7.72 -60.77
N ARG A 14 -168.01 -7.25 -61.96
CA ARG A 14 -167.25 -6.19 -62.67
C ARG A 14 -167.29 -4.86 -61.92
N THR A 15 -168.42 -4.48 -61.33
CA THR A 15 -168.50 -3.26 -60.49
C THR A 15 -167.68 -3.40 -59.22
N LYS A 16 -167.72 -4.58 -58.57
CA LYS A 16 -166.93 -4.82 -57.35
C LYS A 16 -165.41 -4.84 -57.63
N VAL A 17 -165.00 -5.44 -58.75
CA VAL A 17 -163.60 -5.39 -59.22
C VAL A 17 -163.17 -3.96 -59.58
N ALA A 18 -164.05 -3.15 -60.17
CA ALA A 18 -163.75 -1.75 -60.46
C ALA A 18 -163.62 -0.91 -59.17
N GLU A 19 -164.44 -1.17 -58.16
CA GLU A 19 -164.39 -0.52 -56.85
C GLU A 19 -163.13 -0.95 -56.06
N ASP A 20 -162.75 -2.24 -56.13
CA ASP A 20 -161.50 -2.75 -55.58
C ASP A 20 -160.26 -2.15 -56.30
N ILE A 21 -160.32 -1.95 -57.63
CA ILE A 21 -159.24 -1.28 -58.38
C ILE A 21 -159.11 0.19 -57.96
N LEU A 22 -160.23 0.91 -57.78
CA LEU A 22 -160.21 2.31 -57.36
C LEU A 22 -159.69 2.47 -55.93
N THR A 23 -160.07 1.57 -55.01
CA THR A 23 -159.56 1.59 -53.63
C THR A 23 -158.08 1.24 -53.56
N VAL A 24 -157.60 0.28 -54.37
CA VAL A 24 -156.17 -0.03 -54.50
C VAL A 24 -155.41 1.12 -55.17
N GLN A 25 -155.99 1.81 -56.15
CA GLN A 25 -155.40 3.02 -56.73
C GLN A 25 -155.29 4.16 -55.71
N ASP A 26 -156.33 4.40 -54.90
CA ASP A 26 -156.29 5.43 -53.86
C ASP A 26 -155.28 5.08 -52.76
N GLN A 27 -155.17 3.80 -52.38
CA GLN A 27 -154.12 3.33 -51.46
C GLN A 27 -152.72 3.49 -52.07
N SER A 28 -152.55 3.23 -53.38
CA SER A 28 -151.28 3.41 -54.08
C SER A 28 -150.87 4.88 -54.14
N LEU A 29 -151.82 5.79 -54.40
CA LEU A 29 -151.57 7.23 -54.37
C LEU A 29 -151.17 7.72 -52.98
N ARG A 30 -151.86 7.26 -51.93
CA ARG A 30 -151.48 7.57 -50.53
C ARG A 30 -150.09 7.04 -50.17
N GLN A 31 -149.74 5.83 -50.62
CA GLN A 31 -148.40 5.28 -50.44
C GLN A 31 -147.34 6.09 -51.20
N GLN A 32 -147.63 6.52 -52.43
CA GLN A 32 -146.74 7.39 -53.20
C GLN A 32 -146.52 8.75 -52.52
N GLU A 33 -147.57 9.35 -51.96
CA GLU A 33 -147.45 10.59 -51.18
C GLU A 33 -146.63 10.41 -49.90
N GLN A 34 -146.79 9.27 -49.21
CA GLN A 34 -146.02 8.97 -48.00
C GLN A 34 -144.53 8.74 -48.31
N ILE A 35 -144.22 8.05 -49.41
CA ILE A 35 -142.84 7.90 -49.89
C ILE A 35 -142.26 9.27 -50.26
N ALA A 36 -143.02 10.11 -50.95
CA ALA A 36 -142.58 11.47 -51.30
C ALA A 36 -142.28 12.32 -50.04
N ARG A 37 -143.04 12.16 -48.95
CA ARG A 37 -142.73 12.79 -47.66
C ARG A 37 -141.45 12.25 -47.04
N MET A 38 -141.26 10.93 -46.98
CA MET A 38 -140.03 10.34 -46.44
C MET A 38 -138.79 10.71 -47.26
N VAL A 39 -138.92 10.90 -48.58
CA VAL A 39 -137.82 11.38 -49.42
C VAL A 39 -137.49 12.84 -49.09
N LYS A 40 -138.49 13.69 -48.93
CA LYS A 40 -138.29 15.09 -48.49
C LYS A 40 -137.66 15.16 -47.10
N GLU A 41 -138.13 14.35 -46.15
CA GLU A 41 -137.54 14.26 -44.81
C GLU A 41 -136.10 13.74 -44.85
N ASN A 42 -135.79 12.74 -45.68
CA ASN A 42 -134.41 12.28 -45.87
C ASN A 42 -133.52 13.35 -46.51
N ASP A 43 -134.02 14.08 -47.50
CA ASP A 43 -133.29 15.19 -48.10
C ASP A 43 -133.10 16.35 -47.12
N GLN A 44 -134.05 16.54 -46.22
CA GLN A 44 -133.96 17.51 -45.14
C GLN A 44 -132.94 17.07 -44.09
N ILE A 45 -132.93 15.80 -43.67
CA ILE A 45 -131.91 15.23 -42.78
C ILE A 45 -130.53 15.27 -43.44
N LYS A 46 -130.42 15.02 -44.75
CA LYS A 46 -129.13 15.16 -45.48
C LYS A 46 -128.65 16.61 -45.49
N LYS A 47 -129.55 17.57 -45.68
CA LYS A 47 -129.22 19.00 -45.59
C LYS A 47 -128.84 19.39 -44.16
N GLU A 48 -129.58 18.89 -43.16
CA GLU A 48 -129.31 19.12 -41.74
C GLU A 48 -127.96 18.52 -41.34
N ILE A 49 -127.63 17.28 -41.74
CA ILE A 49 -126.30 16.68 -41.56
C ILE A 49 -125.23 17.53 -42.27
N GLY A 50 -125.50 18.04 -43.47
CA GLY A 50 -124.59 18.95 -44.17
C GLY A 50 -124.35 20.26 -43.42
N THR A 51 -125.38 20.81 -42.76
CA THR A 51 -125.27 22.04 -41.96
C THR A 51 -124.69 21.81 -40.55
N VAL A 52 -124.99 20.66 -39.93
CA VAL A 52 -124.54 20.26 -38.59
C VAL A 52 -123.11 19.74 -38.63
N SER A 53 -122.70 19.08 -39.72
CA SER A 53 -121.32 18.68 -40.01
C SER A 53 -120.50 19.83 -40.63
N GLY A 54 -120.82 21.10 -40.31
CA GLY A 54 -120.29 22.34 -40.88
C GLY A 54 -118.77 22.56 -40.85
N THR A 55 -117.98 21.53 -40.54
CA THR A 55 -116.57 21.41 -40.95
C THR A 55 -116.40 20.12 -41.75
N HIS A 56 -116.20 20.25 -43.07
CA HIS A 56 -115.70 19.14 -43.88
C HIS A 56 -114.39 18.64 -43.26
N TYR A 57 -114.29 17.34 -42.92
CA TYR A 57 -113.05 16.76 -42.43
C TYR A 57 -112.01 16.85 -43.54
N ASP A 58 -111.18 17.88 -43.46
CA ASP A 58 -110.24 18.27 -44.51
C ASP A 58 -109.02 17.34 -44.42
N TYR A 59 -109.11 16.18 -45.07
CA TYR A 59 -108.10 15.13 -45.03
C TYR A 59 -106.70 15.65 -45.35
N VAL A 60 -106.58 16.67 -46.21
CA VAL A 60 -105.30 17.32 -46.54
C VAL A 60 -104.72 18.11 -45.37
N LYS A 61 -105.56 18.78 -44.57
CA LYS A 61 -105.10 19.45 -43.35
C LYS A 61 -104.80 18.44 -42.25
N ALA A 62 -105.61 17.40 -42.11
CA ALA A 62 -105.36 16.33 -41.14
C ALA A 62 -104.03 15.61 -41.43
N ASP A 63 -103.72 15.32 -42.69
CA ASP A 63 -102.47 14.68 -43.12
C ASP A 63 -101.26 15.60 -42.93
N LYS A 64 -101.39 16.90 -43.24
CA LYS A 64 -100.36 17.90 -42.91
C LYS A 64 -100.14 18.03 -41.41
N VAL A 65 -101.20 18.03 -40.60
CA VAL A 65 -101.11 18.05 -39.14
C VAL A 65 -100.45 16.78 -38.62
N ALA A 66 -100.76 15.61 -39.19
CA ALA A 66 -100.12 14.34 -38.83
C ALA A 66 -98.62 14.33 -39.22
N SER A 67 -98.25 14.86 -40.39
CA SER A 67 -96.86 15.03 -40.81
C SER A 67 -96.11 15.98 -39.87
N LEU A 68 -96.70 17.14 -39.56
CA LEU A 68 -96.10 18.11 -38.64
C LEU A 68 -95.99 17.56 -37.21
N GLN A 69 -96.96 16.76 -36.76
CA GLN A 69 -96.89 16.05 -35.48
C GLN A 69 -95.76 15.02 -35.49
N SER A 70 -95.62 14.22 -36.55
CA SER A 70 -94.50 13.29 -36.71
C SER A 70 -93.14 14.01 -36.73
N ASP A 71 -93.05 15.15 -37.40
CA ASP A 71 -91.84 15.97 -37.44
C ASP A 71 -91.52 16.59 -36.07
N LEU A 72 -92.56 17.05 -35.35
CA LEU A 72 -92.44 17.57 -33.99
C LEU A 72 -91.95 16.48 -33.03
N ASP A 73 -92.55 15.29 -33.08
CA ASP A 73 -92.13 14.12 -32.30
C ASP A 73 -90.68 13.72 -32.65
N GLY A 74 -90.31 13.81 -33.93
CA GLY A 74 -88.95 13.55 -34.41
C GLY A 74 -87.94 14.57 -33.88
N LEU A 75 -88.27 15.86 -33.92
CA LEU A 75 -87.46 16.93 -33.35
C LEU A 75 -87.37 16.84 -31.84
N GLU A 76 -88.44 16.46 -31.15
CA GLU A 76 -88.44 16.26 -29.71
C GLU A 76 -87.50 15.12 -29.32
N ARG A 77 -87.54 13.97 -30.01
CA ARG A 77 -86.58 12.87 -29.77
C ARG A 77 -85.13 13.34 -29.96
N ARG A 78 -84.84 14.07 -31.05
CA ARG A 78 -83.50 14.63 -31.30
C ARG A 78 -83.08 15.61 -30.21
N TYR A 79 -83.99 16.48 -29.78
CA TYR A 79 -83.75 17.40 -28.67
C TYR A 79 -83.43 16.66 -27.37
N GLN A 80 -84.16 15.58 -27.05
CA GLN A 80 -83.86 14.76 -25.86
C GLN A 80 -82.49 14.07 -25.98
N PHE A 81 -82.13 13.55 -27.16
CA PHE A 81 -80.81 12.98 -27.40
C PHE A 81 -79.69 14.01 -27.23
N GLU A 82 -79.84 15.21 -27.79
CA GLU A 82 -78.85 16.29 -27.63
C GLU A 82 -78.80 16.80 -26.18
N LYS A 83 -79.92 16.84 -25.47
CA LYS A 83 -79.97 17.15 -24.04
C LYS A 83 -79.22 16.11 -23.20
N MET A 84 -79.40 14.82 -23.49
CA MET A 84 -78.64 13.73 -22.85
C MET A 84 -77.15 13.84 -23.16
N ARG A 85 -76.78 14.08 -24.44
CA ARG A 85 -75.40 14.28 -24.88
C ARG A 85 -74.74 15.46 -24.19
N LYS A 86 -75.45 16.60 -24.05
CA LYS A 86 -74.99 17.77 -23.31
C LYS A 86 -74.74 17.44 -21.84
N ASN A 87 -75.64 16.71 -21.19
CA ASN A 87 -75.48 16.31 -19.80
C ASN A 87 -74.27 15.40 -19.60
N ASP A 88 -74.08 14.42 -20.49
CA ASP A 88 -72.93 13.51 -20.43
C ASP A 88 -71.62 14.24 -20.70
N LEU A 89 -71.59 15.17 -21.65
CA LEU A 89 -70.43 16.04 -21.89
C LEU A 89 -70.14 16.92 -20.67
N THR A 90 -71.17 17.45 -20.02
CA THR A 90 -71.04 18.25 -18.79
C THR A 90 -70.45 17.42 -17.65
N LYS A 91 -70.90 16.17 -17.46
CA LYS A 91 -70.33 15.25 -16.48
C LYS A 91 -68.87 14.96 -16.78
N ARG A 92 -68.52 14.65 -18.04
CA ARG A 92 -67.12 14.40 -18.46
C ARG A 92 -66.24 15.63 -18.21
N TYR A 93 -66.74 16.83 -18.51
CA TYR A 93 -66.05 18.07 -18.23
C TYR A 93 -65.80 18.27 -16.72
N GLN A 94 -66.81 18.01 -15.89
CA GLN A 94 -66.67 18.10 -14.44
C GLN A 94 -65.64 17.10 -13.90
N LEU A 95 -65.66 15.84 -14.36
CA LEU A 95 -64.67 14.82 -13.97
C LEU A 95 -63.26 15.25 -14.40
N ALA A 96 -63.06 15.61 -15.66
CA ALA A 96 -61.76 16.07 -16.16
C ALA A 96 -61.25 17.30 -15.40
N ARG A 97 -62.15 18.21 -15.00
CA ARG A 97 -61.80 19.36 -14.14
C ARG A 97 -61.36 18.93 -12.74
N ILE A 98 -62.06 17.98 -12.13
CA ILE A 98 -61.68 17.43 -10.81
C ILE A 98 -60.31 16.76 -10.92
N ASP A 99 -60.08 15.94 -11.95
CA ASP A 99 -58.81 15.23 -12.18
C ASP A 99 -57.65 16.20 -12.41
N LEU A 100 -57.87 17.27 -13.18
CA LEU A 100 -56.88 18.33 -13.38
C LEU A 100 -56.54 19.04 -12.07
N LEU A 101 -57.55 19.40 -11.27
CA LEU A 101 -57.35 20.04 -9.97
C LEU A 101 -56.64 19.12 -8.98
N HIS A 102 -56.99 17.83 -8.98
CA HIS A 102 -56.34 16.83 -8.14
C HIS A 102 -54.87 16.62 -8.56
N SER A 103 -54.61 16.50 -9.86
CA SER A 103 -53.25 16.40 -10.40
C SER A 103 -52.41 17.65 -10.09
N ARG A 104 -53.00 18.85 -10.17
CA ARG A 104 -52.32 20.10 -9.80
C ARG A 104 -52.03 20.18 -8.30
N LYS A 105 -52.90 19.64 -7.45
CA LYS A 105 -52.65 19.53 -6.00
C LYS A 105 -51.53 18.52 -5.71
N LEU A 106 -51.52 17.37 -6.40
CA LEU A 106 -50.52 16.32 -6.24
C LEU A 106 -49.12 16.73 -6.72
N LYS A 107 -49.04 17.36 -7.89
CA LYS A 107 -47.76 17.82 -8.48
C LYS A 107 -47.15 19.01 -7.73
N GLY A 108 -47.90 19.61 -6.80
CA GLY A 108 -47.47 20.84 -6.15
C GLY A 108 -47.29 21.97 -7.17
N GLY A 109 -46.74 23.10 -6.74
CA GLY A 109 -46.40 24.18 -7.66
C GLY A 109 -45.32 23.77 -8.67
N VAL A 110 -45.21 24.50 -9.78
CA VAL A 110 -44.20 24.26 -10.84
C VAL A 110 -42.76 24.33 -10.32
N ASN A 111 -42.54 24.99 -9.17
CA ASN A 111 -41.22 25.12 -8.56
C ASN A 111 -40.84 23.95 -7.64
N VAL A 112 -41.79 23.10 -7.24
CA VAL A 112 -41.53 21.99 -6.29
C VAL A 112 -40.58 20.96 -6.91
N GLU A 113 -40.76 20.62 -8.18
CA GLU A 113 -39.87 19.68 -8.88
C GLU A 113 -38.44 20.24 -9.01
N LYS A 114 -38.31 21.54 -9.30
CA LYS A 114 -37.00 22.21 -9.40
C LYS A 114 -36.31 22.30 -8.04
N GLU A 115 -37.05 22.61 -6.99
CA GLU A 115 -36.53 22.69 -5.62
C GLU A 115 -36.11 21.30 -5.11
N GLN A 116 -36.90 20.26 -5.40
CA GLN A 116 -36.55 18.87 -5.11
C GLN A 116 -35.30 18.43 -5.87
N ALA A 117 -35.20 18.75 -7.17
CA ALA A 117 -34.00 18.45 -7.95
C ALA A 117 -32.75 19.18 -7.38
N ALA A 118 -32.89 20.46 -7.03
CA ALA A 118 -31.80 21.23 -6.40
C ALA A 118 -31.45 20.73 -4.99
N ALA A 119 -32.41 20.21 -4.22
CA ALA A 119 -32.15 19.59 -2.92
C ALA A 119 -31.40 18.25 -3.07
N VAL A 120 -31.80 17.43 -4.04
CA VAL A 120 -31.08 16.18 -4.36
C VAL A 120 -29.67 16.48 -4.85
N GLN A 121 -29.49 17.49 -5.71
CA GLN A 121 -28.18 17.89 -6.20
C GLN A 121 -27.25 18.33 -5.06
N ARG A 122 -27.72 19.20 -4.16
CA ARG A 122 -26.95 19.56 -2.95
C ARG A 122 -26.60 18.36 -2.08
N GLN A 123 -27.51 17.38 -1.97
CA GLN A 123 -27.23 16.16 -1.22
C GLN A 123 -26.16 15.28 -1.90
N VAL A 124 -26.13 15.24 -3.22
CA VAL A 124 -25.07 14.56 -4.00
C VAL A 124 -23.75 15.26 -3.77
N GLU A 125 -23.69 16.58 -3.89
CA GLU A 125 -22.48 17.37 -3.66
C GLU A 125 -21.92 17.14 -2.24
N ILE A 126 -22.76 17.16 -1.20
CA ILE A 126 -22.32 16.87 0.17
C ILE A 126 -21.77 15.44 0.31
N LEU A 127 -22.38 14.46 -0.36
CA LEU A 127 -21.91 13.08 -0.32
C LEU A 127 -20.60 12.90 -1.10
N GLU A 128 -20.41 13.62 -2.19
CA GLU A 128 -19.17 13.69 -2.96
C GLU A 128 -18.06 14.31 -2.12
N SER A 129 -18.28 15.50 -1.55
CA SER A 129 -17.29 16.14 -0.65
C SER A 129 -16.95 15.26 0.56
N ARG A 130 -17.93 14.54 1.11
CA ARG A 130 -17.69 13.59 2.20
C ARG A 130 -16.87 12.39 1.72
N LEU A 131 -17.14 11.87 0.53
CA LEU A 131 -16.37 10.77 -0.05
C LEU A 131 -14.93 11.22 -0.27
N ASP A 132 -14.71 12.36 -0.88
CA ASP A 132 -13.38 12.92 -1.14
C ASP A 132 -12.61 13.15 0.15
N TYR A 133 -13.28 13.70 1.18
CA TYR A 133 -12.68 13.84 2.51
C TYR A 133 -12.26 12.48 3.10
N THR A 134 -13.10 11.45 2.99
CA THR A 134 -12.75 10.11 3.49
C THR A 134 -11.65 9.43 2.66
N LEU A 135 -11.59 9.70 1.35
CA LEU A 135 -10.52 9.23 0.48
C LEU A 135 -9.19 9.92 0.80
N GLY A 136 -9.21 11.23 1.07
CA GLY A 136 -8.08 11.98 1.60
C GLY A 136 -7.56 11.37 2.89
N GLN A 137 -8.43 11.20 3.90
CA GLN A 137 -8.04 10.55 5.16
C GLN A 137 -7.50 9.13 4.97
N PHE A 138 -8.08 8.35 4.05
CA PHE A 138 -7.60 7.01 3.75
C PHE A 138 -6.20 7.03 3.11
N ASN A 139 -5.95 7.96 2.19
CA ASN A 139 -4.64 8.14 1.56
C ASN A 139 -3.60 8.64 2.57
N ASP A 140 -3.97 9.52 3.49
CA ASP A 140 -3.12 9.96 4.60
C ASP A 140 -2.78 8.77 5.51
N ALA A 141 -3.77 7.96 5.86
CA ALA A 141 -3.56 6.75 6.64
C ALA A 141 -2.68 5.72 5.91
N LEU A 142 -2.81 5.58 4.59
CA LEU A 142 -1.93 4.73 3.79
C LEU A 142 -0.49 5.24 3.77
N SER A 143 -0.31 6.55 3.61
CA SER A 143 1.01 7.20 3.62
C SER A 143 1.68 7.06 4.99
N TYR A 144 0.94 7.27 6.07
CA TYR A 144 1.42 7.04 7.43
C TYR A 144 1.76 5.57 7.69
N ASN A 145 0.94 4.63 7.22
CA ASN A 145 1.27 3.20 7.31
C ASN A 145 2.52 2.83 6.51
N LYS A 146 2.76 3.46 5.35
CA LYS A 146 3.99 3.29 4.59
C LYS A 146 5.19 3.76 5.41
N GLU A 147 5.13 4.96 5.99
CA GLU A 147 6.19 5.48 6.84
C GLU A 147 6.48 4.57 8.05
N LEU A 148 5.44 4.03 8.70
CA LEU A 148 5.62 3.07 9.79
C LEU A 148 6.31 1.78 9.33
N ARG A 149 5.98 1.27 8.14
CA ARG A 149 6.65 0.10 7.56
C ARG A 149 8.12 0.38 7.29
N ASP A 150 8.42 1.54 6.70
CA ASP A 150 9.80 1.96 6.42
C ASP A 150 10.60 2.08 7.73
N ARG A 151 10.02 2.69 8.77
CA ARG A 151 10.62 2.75 10.11
C ARG A 151 10.85 1.37 10.72
N ILE A 152 9.90 0.45 10.58
CA ILE A 152 10.04 -0.94 11.05
C ILE A 152 11.20 -1.63 10.33
N ASP A 153 11.35 -1.43 9.03
CA ASP A 153 12.41 -2.05 8.25
C ASP A 153 13.80 -1.50 8.61
N VAL A 154 13.92 -0.18 8.84
CA VAL A 154 15.15 0.41 9.41
C VAL A 154 15.52 -0.24 10.74
N ILE A 155 14.57 -0.34 11.69
CA ILE A 155 14.82 -0.96 13.00
C ILE A 155 15.22 -2.44 12.85
N ARG A 156 14.64 -3.17 11.88
CA ARG A 156 15.00 -4.57 11.61
C ARG A 156 16.42 -4.69 11.06
N GLU A 157 16.82 -3.77 10.19
CA GLU A 157 18.19 -3.72 9.66
C GLU A 157 19.19 -3.38 10.74
N GLU A 158 18.91 -2.36 11.56
CA GLU A 158 19.70 -2.02 12.75
C GLU A 158 19.85 -3.24 13.66
N ARG A 159 18.74 -3.92 14.00
CA ARG A 159 18.77 -5.15 14.81
C ARG A 159 19.63 -6.24 14.17
N ARG A 160 19.57 -6.41 12.84
CA ARG A 160 20.41 -7.38 12.12
C ARG A 160 21.89 -7.03 12.24
N VAL A 161 22.24 -5.75 12.16
CA VAL A 161 23.62 -5.27 12.36
C VAL A 161 24.05 -5.48 13.81
N PHE A 162 23.23 -5.10 14.79
CA PHE A 162 23.50 -5.32 16.21
C PHE A 162 23.73 -6.80 16.55
N LEU A 163 22.88 -7.70 16.06
CA LEU A 163 23.06 -9.14 16.27
C LEU A 163 24.34 -9.67 15.65
N ARG A 164 24.72 -9.16 14.47
CA ARG A 164 25.99 -9.52 13.82
C ARG A 164 27.19 -9.08 14.65
N VAL A 165 27.18 -7.85 15.17
CA VAL A 165 28.24 -7.32 16.03
C VAL A 165 28.29 -8.08 17.35
N HIS A 166 27.14 -8.36 17.97
CA HIS A 166 27.06 -9.13 19.20
C HIS A 166 27.65 -10.53 19.03
N ARG A 167 27.27 -11.26 17.96
CA ARG A 167 27.82 -12.60 17.68
C ARG A 167 29.34 -12.55 17.50
N ARG A 168 29.86 -11.58 16.75
CA ARG A 168 31.33 -11.40 16.61
C ARG A 168 31.99 -11.16 17.96
N MET A 169 31.40 -10.30 18.79
CA MET A 169 31.94 -9.99 20.11
C MET A 169 31.90 -11.20 21.06
N GLU A 170 30.87 -12.04 20.97
CA GLU A 170 30.81 -13.32 21.70
C GLU A 170 31.86 -14.32 21.22
N GLU A 171 32.08 -14.42 19.90
CA GLU A 171 33.14 -15.23 19.31
C GLU A 171 34.52 -14.76 19.78
N ASP A 172 34.78 -13.45 19.77
CA ASP A 172 36.01 -12.84 20.28
C ASP A 172 36.21 -13.08 21.79
N LEU A 173 35.13 -13.04 22.56
CA LEU A 173 35.18 -13.38 23.98
C LEU A 173 35.56 -14.86 24.18
N LYS A 174 34.96 -15.76 23.39
CA LYS A 174 35.25 -17.20 23.45
C LYS A 174 36.70 -17.50 23.03
N THR A 175 37.20 -16.86 21.98
CA THR A 175 38.61 -17.04 21.54
C THR A 175 39.57 -16.52 22.60
N LYS A 176 39.33 -15.33 23.18
CA LYS A 176 40.16 -14.80 24.29
C LYS A 176 40.13 -15.70 25.53
N LYS A 177 38.97 -16.26 25.90
CA LYS A 177 38.87 -17.24 26.99
C LYS A 177 39.68 -18.51 26.71
N ARG A 178 39.65 -19.02 25.46
CA ARG A 178 40.51 -20.14 25.03
C ARG A 178 42.00 -19.79 25.16
N LEU A 179 42.42 -18.66 24.59
CA LEU A 179 43.81 -18.22 24.66
C LEU A 179 44.29 -18.05 26.11
N MET A 180 43.43 -17.52 26.99
CA MET A 180 43.73 -17.42 28.42
C MET A 180 43.85 -18.79 29.09
N ALA A 181 42.97 -19.74 28.75
CA ALA A 181 43.07 -21.11 29.24
C ALA A 181 44.36 -21.80 28.76
N ASP A 182 44.72 -21.64 27.48
CA ASP A 182 45.95 -22.18 26.90
C ASP A 182 47.19 -21.59 27.59
N HIS A 183 47.19 -20.28 27.88
CA HIS A 183 48.26 -19.62 28.61
C HIS A 183 48.38 -20.13 30.05
N ILE A 184 47.26 -20.35 30.74
CA ILE A 184 47.25 -20.93 32.08
C ILE A 184 47.79 -22.37 32.04
N GLU A 185 47.38 -23.16 31.06
CA GLU A 185 47.85 -24.53 30.90
C GLU A 185 49.36 -24.58 30.63
N LYS A 186 49.86 -23.69 29.76
CA LYS A 186 51.31 -23.53 29.53
C LYS A 186 52.03 -23.10 30.81
N SER A 187 51.51 -22.12 31.53
CA SER A 187 52.09 -21.68 32.80
C SER A 187 52.09 -22.79 33.86
N ASN A 188 51.07 -23.64 33.90
CA ASN A 188 51.03 -24.78 34.82
C ASN A 188 52.08 -25.83 34.42
N ARG A 189 52.22 -26.15 33.13
CA ARG A 189 53.31 -27.02 32.64
C ARG A 189 54.68 -26.49 33.05
N ASP A 190 54.94 -25.20 32.84
CA ASP A 190 56.21 -24.57 33.20
C ASP A 190 56.46 -24.60 34.73
N MET A 191 55.39 -24.55 35.55
CA MET A 191 55.49 -24.72 37.01
C MET A 191 55.75 -26.17 37.40
N ASP A 192 55.07 -27.13 36.79
CA ASP A 192 55.27 -28.55 37.04
C ASP A 192 56.70 -29.00 36.69
N ASP A 193 57.23 -28.51 35.55
CA ASP A 193 58.60 -28.74 35.12
C ASP A 193 59.61 -28.13 36.11
N ARG A 194 59.35 -26.90 36.59
CA ARG A 194 60.18 -26.26 37.62
C ARG A 194 60.17 -27.08 38.91
N ASP A 195 59.01 -27.54 39.35
CA ASP A 195 58.87 -28.34 40.57
C ASP A 195 59.57 -29.70 40.42
N ALA A 196 59.51 -30.33 39.25
CA ALA A 196 60.26 -31.54 38.95
C ALA A 196 61.78 -31.32 39.05
N GLN A 197 62.29 -30.22 38.49
CA GLN A 197 63.70 -29.84 38.59
C GLN A 197 64.10 -29.52 40.03
N LEU A 198 63.27 -28.82 40.79
CA LEU A 198 63.53 -28.51 42.21
C LEU A 198 63.59 -29.79 43.05
N ARG A 199 62.67 -30.73 42.86
CA ARG A 199 62.72 -32.05 43.53
C ARG A 199 64.01 -32.81 43.23
N GLU A 200 64.48 -32.77 41.99
CA GLU A 200 65.73 -33.42 41.61
C GLU A 200 66.95 -32.74 42.27
N VAL A 201 66.97 -31.40 42.33
CA VAL A 201 68.01 -30.65 43.05
C VAL A 201 67.98 -30.98 44.55
N GLU A 202 66.81 -31.07 45.17
CA GLU A 202 66.66 -31.47 46.57
C GLU A 202 67.17 -32.90 46.81
N ARG A 203 66.84 -33.84 45.92
CA ARG A 203 67.34 -35.23 45.98
C ARG A 203 68.86 -35.28 45.91
N LEU A 204 69.47 -34.54 44.98
CA LEU A 204 70.93 -34.46 44.84
C LEU A 204 71.58 -33.80 46.06
N ARG A 205 70.98 -32.75 46.62
CA ARG A 205 71.46 -32.11 47.86
C ARG A 205 71.41 -33.08 49.04
N ALA A 206 70.32 -33.82 49.20
CA ALA A 206 70.18 -34.82 50.26
C ALA A 206 71.27 -35.92 50.12
N ALA A 207 71.45 -36.47 48.93
CA ALA A 207 72.51 -37.45 48.65
C ALA A 207 73.91 -36.91 48.97
N LEU A 208 74.19 -35.65 48.62
CA LEU A 208 75.48 -35.01 48.91
C LEU A 208 75.68 -34.76 50.41
N THR A 209 74.63 -34.39 51.15
CA THR A 209 74.72 -34.28 52.62
C THR A 209 74.95 -35.63 53.29
N GLU A 210 74.33 -36.70 52.80
CA GLU A 210 74.55 -38.04 53.31
C GLU A 210 75.96 -38.55 53.01
N GLN A 211 76.48 -38.33 51.80
CA GLN A 211 77.87 -38.63 51.48
C GLN A 211 78.84 -37.84 52.36
N ARG A 212 78.62 -36.53 52.55
CA ARG A 212 79.44 -35.71 53.46
C ARG A 212 79.39 -36.23 54.90
N ARG A 213 78.22 -36.67 55.38
CA ARG A 213 78.07 -37.28 56.71
C ARG A 213 78.85 -38.59 56.80
N ALA A 214 78.72 -39.47 55.80
CA ALA A 214 79.45 -40.73 55.74
C ALA A 214 80.97 -40.50 55.74
N TYR A 215 81.48 -39.55 54.94
CA TYR A 215 82.89 -39.19 54.97
C TYR A 215 83.33 -38.61 56.31
N ALA A 216 82.53 -37.73 56.94
CA ALA A 216 82.85 -37.19 58.26
C ALA A 216 82.87 -38.27 59.35
N GLU A 217 81.98 -39.27 59.29
CA GLU A 217 82.00 -40.44 60.17
C GLU A 217 83.23 -41.30 59.92
N GLN A 218 83.60 -41.54 58.66
CA GLN A 218 84.85 -42.23 58.33
C GLN A 218 86.08 -41.48 58.88
N LEU A 219 86.16 -40.16 58.72
CA LEU A 219 87.24 -39.35 59.31
C LEU A 219 87.26 -39.47 60.84
N ARG A 220 86.10 -39.34 61.51
CA ARG A 220 86.02 -39.49 62.97
C ARG A 220 86.49 -40.86 63.44
N ASN A 221 86.12 -41.93 62.72
CA ASN A 221 86.56 -43.28 63.04
C ASN A 221 88.08 -43.44 62.87
N MET A 222 88.67 -42.83 61.82
CA MET A 222 90.13 -42.80 61.63
C MET A 222 90.84 -41.94 62.69
N ASP A 223 90.28 -40.79 63.06
CA ASP A 223 90.80 -39.93 64.13
C ASP A 223 90.77 -40.64 65.48
N ALA A 224 89.67 -41.34 65.80
CA ALA A 224 89.55 -42.17 67.00
C ALA A 224 90.59 -43.30 67.00
N ALA A 225 90.74 -44.03 65.90
CA ALA A 225 91.77 -45.06 65.77
C ALA A 225 93.19 -44.48 65.93
N MET A 226 93.46 -43.27 65.42
CA MET A 226 94.72 -42.57 65.64
C MET A 226 94.92 -42.14 67.09
N MET A 227 93.87 -41.67 67.78
CA MET A 227 93.91 -41.35 69.20
C MET A 227 94.17 -42.59 70.04
N ASP A 228 93.51 -43.71 69.75
CA ASP A 228 93.75 -44.99 70.42
C ASP A 228 95.21 -45.45 70.20
N ILE A 229 95.74 -45.37 68.98
CA ILE A 229 97.15 -45.66 68.69
C ILE A 229 98.09 -44.73 69.46
N LYS A 230 97.76 -43.44 69.57
CA LYS A 230 98.55 -42.47 70.35
C LYS A 230 98.50 -42.78 71.83
N ALA A 231 97.32 -43.05 72.40
CA ALA A 231 97.15 -43.42 73.80
C ALA A 231 97.91 -44.71 74.13
N MET A 232 97.83 -45.73 73.27
CA MET A 232 98.63 -46.95 73.41
C MET A 232 100.13 -46.67 73.37
N ARG A 233 100.58 -45.75 72.49
CA ARG A 233 101.99 -45.33 72.45
C ARG A 233 102.39 -44.51 73.68
N GLU A 234 101.53 -43.60 74.14
CA GLU A 234 101.73 -42.78 75.34
C GLU A 234 101.80 -43.68 76.58
N GLU A 235 100.91 -44.64 76.73
CA GLU A 235 100.93 -45.66 77.79
C GLU A 235 102.21 -46.51 77.69
N GLN A 236 102.64 -46.90 76.49
CA GLN A 236 103.95 -47.57 76.30
C GLN A 236 105.12 -46.68 76.74
N THR A 237 105.11 -45.39 76.42
CA THR A 237 106.16 -44.45 76.84
C THR A 237 106.09 -44.13 78.33
N GLU A 238 104.91 -44.05 78.92
CA GLU A 238 104.70 -43.79 80.34
C GLU A 238 105.11 -45.02 81.16
N MET A 239 104.79 -46.23 80.69
CA MET A 239 105.31 -47.47 81.26
C MET A 239 106.84 -47.55 81.14
N GLN A 240 107.43 -47.09 80.02
CA GLN A 240 108.89 -46.97 79.89
C GLN A 240 109.48 -45.94 80.86
N LEU A 241 108.86 -44.76 81.00
CA LEU A 241 109.26 -43.71 81.93
C LEU A 241 109.08 -44.11 83.40
N GLU A 242 108.07 -44.92 83.73
CA GLU A 242 107.85 -45.44 85.08
C GLU A 242 108.92 -46.50 85.42
N LEU A 243 109.27 -47.36 84.46
CA LEU A 243 110.42 -48.26 84.60
C LEU A 243 111.73 -47.48 84.74
N GLU A 244 111.94 -46.44 83.94
CA GLU A 244 113.13 -45.57 84.00
C GLU A 244 113.17 -44.73 85.30
N ALA A 245 112.05 -44.22 85.79
CA ALA A 245 111.93 -43.51 87.06
C ALA A 245 112.19 -44.45 88.25
N ARG A 246 111.74 -45.70 88.15
CA ARG A 246 112.05 -46.75 89.11
C ARG A 246 113.52 -47.17 89.05
N GLU A 247 114.15 -47.10 87.88
CA GLU A 247 115.60 -47.23 87.71
C GLU A 247 116.35 -45.99 88.26
N TYR A 248 115.78 -44.78 88.17
CA TYR A 248 116.35 -43.54 88.72
C TYR A 248 116.30 -43.49 90.26
N GLU A 249 115.20 -43.93 90.89
CA GLU A 249 115.11 -44.11 92.35
C GLU A 249 116.03 -45.22 92.88
N PHE A 250 116.39 -46.18 92.02
CA PHE A 250 117.38 -47.23 92.32
C PHE A 250 118.82 -46.80 91.97
N GLY A 251 118.98 -45.80 91.11
CA GLY A 251 120.24 -45.33 90.52
C GLY A 251 121.05 -44.35 91.37
N GLU A 252 120.43 -43.54 92.23
CA GLU A 252 121.17 -42.65 93.16
C GLU A 252 121.97 -43.41 94.23
N ARG A 253 121.73 -44.73 94.41
CA ARG A 253 122.49 -45.57 95.35
C ARG A 253 123.56 -46.45 94.72
N MET A 254 123.72 -46.41 93.40
CA MET A 254 124.62 -47.35 92.72
C MET A 254 125.33 -46.74 91.50
N ASN A 255 126.14 -45.70 91.71
CA ASN A 255 127.51 -45.61 91.15
C ASN A 255 128.13 -44.21 91.32
N ASP A 256 128.53 -43.93 92.56
CA ASP A 256 129.77 -43.20 92.88
C ASP A 256 131.03 -44.09 92.58
N MET A 257 130.96 -44.91 91.54
CA MET A 257 131.99 -45.84 91.12
C MET A 257 131.93 -46.00 89.60
N LYS A 258 133.06 -45.69 88.95
CA LYS A 258 133.42 -46.00 87.56
C LYS A 258 133.42 -44.83 86.57
N LEU A 259 134.20 -43.83 86.94
CA LEU A 259 135.17 -43.20 86.05
C LEU A 259 135.98 -44.28 85.28
N THR A 260 135.99 -44.26 83.94
CA THR A 260 137.09 -44.58 82.99
C THR A 260 136.67 -45.30 81.69
N ARG A 261 137.12 -44.72 80.55
CA ARG A 261 137.43 -45.33 79.21
C ARG A 261 136.25 -45.88 78.41
N SER A 262 136.05 -45.63 77.11
CA SER A 262 136.86 -45.13 75.97
C SER A 262 135.86 -44.71 74.86
N GLN A 263 136.09 -43.68 74.02
CA GLN A 263 136.85 -43.71 72.73
C GLN A 263 136.33 -44.83 71.78
N GLU A 264 135.91 -44.68 70.53
CA GLU A 264 136.28 -43.80 69.39
C GLU A 264 135.28 -43.93 68.23
N ASP A 265 135.09 -42.81 67.51
CA ASP A 265 135.10 -42.61 66.04
C ASP A 265 134.34 -43.46 64.99
N SER A 266 134.00 -42.69 63.94
CA SER A 266 133.77 -43.07 62.53
C SER A 266 132.39 -43.72 62.24
N ASP A 267 131.72 -43.50 61.11
CA ASP A 267 132.15 -42.88 59.87
C ASP A 267 130.93 -42.54 58.99
N LEU A 268 131.21 -41.72 57.99
CA LEU A 268 130.32 -41.33 56.89
C LEU A 268 129.86 -42.54 56.04
N SER A 269 128.68 -42.44 55.40
CA SER A 269 128.57 -42.11 53.96
C SER A 269 127.33 -42.71 53.29
N ARG A 270 126.72 -41.89 52.41
CA ARG A 270 126.22 -42.22 51.05
C ARG A 270 124.90 -43.00 50.94
N ARG A 271 124.01 -42.78 49.96
CA ARG A 271 124.14 -42.21 48.59
C ARG A 271 122.70 -41.93 48.07
N THR A 272 122.31 -40.69 47.75
CA THR A 272 122.18 -40.08 46.41
C THR A 272 121.58 -40.94 45.28
N ILE A 273 120.69 -40.30 44.51
CA ILE A 273 120.45 -40.25 43.03
C ILE A 273 118.94 -40.10 42.85
N GLY A 274 118.34 -39.24 42.01
CA GLY A 274 118.73 -38.31 40.95
C GLY A 274 117.40 -37.82 40.34
N ALA A 275 117.24 -36.52 40.09
CA ALA A 275 117.34 -35.90 38.77
C ALA A 275 116.13 -36.13 37.82
N SER A 276 115.29 -35.09 37.73
CA SER A 276 114.78 -34.43 36.52
C SER A 276 114.14 -35.22 35.35
N ALA A 277 112.96 -34.75 34.92
CA ALA A 277 112.69 -34.14 33.61
C ALA A 277 111.36 -34.58 32.96
N SER A 278 110.52 -33.58 32.66
CA SER A 278 109.76 -33.31 31.42
C SER A 278 109.07 -34.44 30.63
N GLY A 279 107.80 -34.18 30.29
CA GLY A 279 107.29 -34.38 28.92
C GLY A 279 106.19 -35.41 28.69
N ASN A 280 105.01 -34.90 28.32
CA ASN A 280 103.98 -35.39 27.37
C ASN A 280 103.62 -36.88 27.23
N GLY A 281 102.32 -37.11 27.00
CA GLY A 281 101.84 -38.09 26.02
C GLY A 281 100.87 -39.16 26.53
N GLU A 282 99.59 -38.87 26.32
CA GLU A 282 98.52 -39.74 25.76
C GLU A 282 98.28 -41.20 26.20
N GLU A 283 96.98 -41.42 26.48
CA GLU A 283 96.10 -42.54 26.11
C GLU A 283 96.17 -43.94 26.78
N SER A 284 95.06 -44.21 27.49
CA SER A 284 94.04 -45.25 27.18
C SER A 284 94.12 -46.67 27.77
N ALA A 285 92.91 -47.21 27.96
CA ALA A 285 92.48 -48.58 28.32
C ALA A 285 92.59 -48.93 29.83
N LEU A 286 91.61 -49.53 30.53
CA LEU A 286 90.50 -50.47 30.24
C LEU A 286 89.40 -50.25 31.33
N THR A 287 88.11 -50.63 31.23
CA THR A 287 87.61 -52.02 31.40
C THR A 287 86.05 -52.03 31.46
N MET A 288 85.43 -52.75 30.52
CA MET A 288 84.28 -53.69 30.59
C MET A 288 82.81 -53.25 30.79
N GLY A 289 81.97 -53.81 29.90
CA GLY A 289 80.53 -54.01 30.03
C GLY A 289 79.92 -54.51 28.71
N ASP A 290 80.01 -55.84 28.46
CA ASP A 290 79.37 -56.61 27.39
C ASP A 290 77.83 -56.48 27.40
N GLU A 291 77.20 -56.51 26.22
CA GLU A 291 76.09 -57.43 25.86
C GLU A 291 76.09 -57.70 24.34
N ASP A 292 75.80 -58.96 23.99
CA ASP A 292 75.95 -59.66 22.71
C ASP A 292 75.04 -59.20 21.53
N CYS A 293 75.45 -59.49 20.28
CA CYS A 293 74.82 -60.48 19.37
C CYS A 293 75.23 -60.28 17.89
N ASP A 294 75.68 -61.38 17.27
CA ASP A 294 75.63 -61.79 15.85
C ASP A 294 75.65 -60.74 14.72
N ASP A 295 76.69 -60.80 13.87
CA ASP A 295 76.52 -61.27 12.48
C ASP A 295 77.86 -61.31 11.74
N ALA A 296 78.26 -62.51 11.35
CA ALA A 296 79.47 -62.77 10.57
C ALA A 296 79.13 -62.85 9.08
N GLN A 297 79.00 -61.72 8.39
CA GLN A 297 79.06 -61.69 6.91
C GLN A 297 79.12 -60.26 6.35
N ASP A 298 80.31 -59.69 6.08
CA ASP A 298 80.52 -58.78 4.91
C ASP A 298 81.96 -58.25 4.64
N VAL A 299 83.02 -59.06 4.80
CA VAL A 299 84.42 -58.55 4.68
C VAL A 299 84.94 -58.47 3.23
N LEU A 300 84.10 -58.62 2.18
CA LEU A 300 84.60 -58.64 0.78
C LEU A 300 84.03 -57.54 -0.15
N HIS A 301 83.16 -56.65 0.33
CA HIS A 301 82.61 -55.57 -0.52
C HIS A 301 83.26 -54.19 -0.32
N VAL A 302 83.93 -53.94 0.81
CA VAL A 302 84.48 -52.62 1.17
C VAL A 302 85.79 -52.28 0.42
N ASP A 303 86.57 -53.28 0.01
CA ASP A 303 87.90 -53.06 -0.59
C ASP A 303 87.87 -52.57 -2.05
N LYS A 304 86.77 -52.79 -2.79
CA LYS A 304 86.65 -52.30 -4.18
C LYS A 304 86.19 -50.85 -4.25
N GLU A 305 85.39 -50.41 -3.28
CA GLU A 305 84.93 -49.03 -3.18
C GLU A 305 86.02 -48.11 -2.63
N SER A 306 86.85 -48.60 -1.69
CA SER A 306 88.00 -47.84 -1.17
C SER A 306 89.06 -47.54 -2.25
N VAL A 307 89.31 -48.47 -3.18
CA VAL A 307 90.23 -48.27 -4.32
C VAL A 307 89.67 -47.25 -5.33
N THR A 308 88.35 -47.21 -5.50
CA THR A 308 87.69 -46.27 -6.42
C THR A 308 87.63 -44.86 -5.80
N ILE A 309 87.38 -44.75 -4.49
CA ILE A 309 87.41 -43.50 -3.74
C ILE A 309 88.83 -42.93 -3.68
N THR A 310 89.84 -43.76 -3.44
CA THR A 310 91.26 -43.33 -3.47
C THR A 310 91.70 -42.88 -4.88
N GLY A 311 91.21 -43.53 -5.95
CA GLY A 311 91.43 -43.08 -7.32
C GLY A 311 90.83 -41.70 -7.64
N ILE A 312 89.62 -41.42 -7.16
CA ILE A 312 88.97 -40.10 -7.28
C ILE A 312 89.72 -39.05 -6.44
N LEU A 313 90.20 -39.41 -5.25
CA LEU A 313 91.00 -38.53 -4.39
C LEU A 313 92.34 -38.13 -5.02
N ILE A 314 93.00 -39.04 -5.74
CA ILE A 314 94.24 -38.74 -6.48
C ILE A 314 93.95 -37.79 -7.66
N GLN A 315 92.85 -37.99 -8.38
CA GLN A 315 92.45 -37.07 -9.47
C GLN A 315 92.10 -35.67 -8.96
N ILE A 316 91.48 -35.55 -7.78
CA ILE A 316 91.20 -34.27 -7.13
C ILE A 316 92.51 -33.60 -6.65
N LYS A 317 93.46 -34.39 -6.14
CA LYS A 317 94.79 -33.92 -5.73
C LYS A 317 95.58 -33.33 -6.89
N ASP A 318 95.60 -34.00 -8.03
CA ASP A 318 96.29 -33.53 -9.25
C ASP A 318 95.61 -32.30 -9.88
N ALA A 319 94.28 -32.18 -9.77
CA ALA A 319 93.52 -31.08 -10.36
C ALA A 319 93.55 -29.77 -9.54
N LEU A 320 93.69 -29.85 -8.20
CA LEU A 320 93.65 -28.67 -7.32
C LEU A 320 95.04 -28.16 -6.87
N GLY A 321 96.10 -28.95 -6.99
CA GLY A 321 97.48 -28.51 -6.70
C GLY A 321 97.76 -28.12 -5.25
N THR A 322 96.94 -28.59 -4.30
CA THR A 322 97.10 -28.35 -2.86
C THR A 322 97.26 -29.68 -2.12
N ASP A 323 98.30 -29.82 -1.31
CA ASP A 323 98.72 -31.08 -0.68
C ASP A 323 97.80 -31.57 0.46
N ASP A 324 96.92 -30.72 0.96
CA ASP A 324 96.08 -31.01 2.13
C ASP A 324 94.62 -31.30 1.73
N ILE A 325 94.25 -32.58 1.74
CA ILE A 325 92.94 -33.08 1.29
C ILE A 325 91.82 -32.60 2.20
N ASP A 326 92.11 -32.46 3.49
CA ASP A 326 91.14 -32.00 4.49
C ASP A 326 90.77 -30.53 4.26
N ASP A 327 91.71 -29.71 3.78
CA ASP A 327 91.45 -28.32 3.40
C ASP A 327 90.55 -28.21 2.15
N VAL A 328 90.73 -29.09 1.17
CA VAL A 328 89.88 -29.16 -0.02
C VAL A 328 88.47 -29.62 0.36
N ARG A 329 88.36 -30.66 1.19
CA ARG A 329 87.09 -31.12 1.74
C ARG A 329 86.40 -30.02 2.54
N ALA A 330 87.13 -29.29 3.39
CA ALA A 330 86.60 -28.18 4.17
C ALA A 330 86.17 -26.99 3.29
N LYS A 331 86.88 -26.70 2.19
CA LYS A 331 86.46 -25.70 1.20
C LYS A 331 85.21 -26.16 0.44
N TYR A 332 85.13 -27.44 0.08
CA TYR A 332 83.98 -28.00 -0.64
C TYR A 332 82.74 -28.12 0.25
N LEU A 333 82.88 -28.51 1.52
CA LEU A 333 81.78 -28.47 2.50
C LEU A 333 81.29 -27.04 2.70
N ARG A 334 82.20 -26.07 2.92
CA ARG A 334 81.83 -24.65 3.04
C ARG A 334 81.14 -24.11 1.79
N ALA A 335 81.64 -24.48 0.60
CA ALA A 335 81.00 -24.12 -0.66
C ALA A 335 79.63 -24.80 -0.81
N GLY A 336 79.50 -26.07 -0.40
CA GLY A 336 78.25 -26.82 -0.39
C GLY A 336 77.21 -26.23 0.56
N ASP A 337 77.60 -25.89 1.78
CA ASP A 337 76.76 -25.24 2.79
C ASP A 337 76.31 -23.85 2.31
N LEU A 338 77.23 -23.08 1.71
CA LEU A 338 76.91 -21.78 1.11
C LEU A 338 75.93 -21.92 -0.06
N ASN A 339 76.16 -22.91 -0.92
CA ASN A 339 75.31 -23.14 -2.10
C ASN A 339 73.92 -23.65 -1.68
N PHE A 340 73.85 -24.49 -0.64
CA PHE A 340 72.58 -24.94 -0.05
C PHE A 340 71.82 -23.77 0.59
N SER A 341 72.53 -22.90 1.32
CA SER A 341 71.95 -21.67 1.88
C SER A 341 71.41 -20.73 0.78
N MET A 342 72.17 -20.54 -0.31
CA MET A 342 71.71 -19.77 -1.47
C MET A 342 70.51 -20.42 -2.15
N TYR A 343 70.51 -21.74 -2.33
CA TYR A 343 69.40 -22.45 -2.95
C TYR A 343 68.13 -22.35 -2.09
N LYS A 344 68.27 -22.49 -0.76
CA LYS A 344 67.17 -22.27 0.18
C LYS A 344 66.63 -20.85 0.04
N HIS A 345 67.49 -19.83 0.06
CA HIS A 345 67.09 -18.44 -0.10
C HIS A 345 66.45 -18.16 -1.48
N ILE A 346 66.94 -18.78 -2.56
CA ILE A 346 66.35 -18.69 -3.90
C ILE A 346 64.98 -19.36 -3.94
N SER A 347 64.82 -20.51 -3.28
CA SER A 347 63.52 -21.19 -3.18
C SER A 347 62.51 -20.36 -2.39
N GLU A 348 62.95 -19.75 -1.29
CA GLU A 348 62.12 -18.85 -0.46
C GLU A 348 61.75 -17.58 -1.24
N LEU A 349 62.69 -16.99 -1.99
CA LEU A 349 62.41 -15.86 -2.88
C LEU A 349 61.46 -16.26 -4.02
N SER A 350 61.60 -17.46 -4.56
CA SER A 350 60.72 -17.97 -5.63
C SER A 350 59.29 -18.21 -5.10
N ALA A 351 59.16 -18.75 -3.89
CA ALA A 351 57.87 -18.88 -3.22
C ALA A 351 57.24 -17.50 -2.93
N LYS A 352 58.02 -16.55 -2.39
CA LYS A 352 57.57 -15.17 -2.17
C LYS A 352 57.16 -14.48 -3.47
N LYS A 353 57.90 -14.69 -4.56
CA LYS A 353 57.58 -14.16 -5.90
C LYS A 353 56.24 -14.71 -6.40
N GLU A 354 55.95 -15.99 -6.17
CA GLU A 354 54.68 -16.57 -6.60
C GLU A 354 53.51 -16.02 -5.78
N ILE A 355 53.66 -15.93 -4.45
CA ILE A 355 52.67 -15.29 -3.58
C ILE A 355 52.41 -13.83 -4.00
N LEU A 356 53.46 -13.08 -4.34
CA LEU A 356 53.31 -11.70 -4.82
C LEU A 356 52.60 -11.63 -6.17
N LYS A 357 52.84 -12.56 -7.10
CA LYS A 357 52.09 -12.61 -8.37
C LYS A 357 50.63 -12.96 -8.15
N ASP A 358 50.33 -13.85 -7.22
CA ASP A 358 48.95 -14.20 -6.86
C ASP A 358 48.23 -12.98 -6.29
N SER A 359 48.89 -12.27 -5.37
CA SER A 359 48.38 -11.00 -4.84
C SER A 359 48.18 -9.94 -5.92
N ILE A 360 49.09 -9.83 -6.91
CA ILE A 360 48.93 -8.92 -8.05
C ILE A 360 47.72 -9.31 -8.89
N ARG A 361 47.50 -10.61 -9.15
CA ARG A 361 46.34 -11.10 -9.90
C ARG A 361 45.03 -10.82 -9.16
N ASP A 362 45.00 -11.05 -7.85
CA ASP A 362 43.82 -10.76 -7.02
C ASP A 362 43.51 -9.27 -7.01
N LEU A 363 44.53 -8.42 -6.86
CA LEU A 363 44.36 -6.95 -6.93
C LEU A 363 43.89 -6.49 -8.31
N GLN A 364 44.42 -7.08 -9.40
CA GLN A 364 43.96 -6.78 -10.76
C GLN A 364 42.49 -7.15 -10.96
N ARG A 365 42.05 -8.31 -10.43
CA ARG A 365 40.65 -8.73 -10.51
C ARG A 365 39.72 -7.78 -9.74
N LEU A 366 40.11 -7.40 -8.52
CA LEU A 366 39.33 -6.43 -7.72
C LEU A 366 39.21 -5.08 -8.44
N LEU A 367 40.28 -4.64 -9.11
CA LEU A 367 40.29 -3.38 -9.84
C LEU A 367 39.42 -3.43 -11.11
N GLU A 368 39.33 -4.59 -11.78
CA GLU A 368 38.37 -4.82 -12.86
C GLU A 368 36.91 -4.82 -12.36
N GLU A 369 36.63 -5.50 -11.25
CA GLU A 369 35.28 -5.53 -10.63
C GLU A 369 34.82 -4.13 -10.17
N GLU A 370 35.73 -3.34 -9.58
CA GLU A 370 35.48 -1.96 -9.21
C GLU A 370 35.28 -1.08 -10.46
N GLY A 371 36.08 -1.28 -11.51
CA GLY A 371 35.92 -0.60 -12.79
C GLY A 371 34.58 -0.89 -13.48
N ASP A 372 34.10 -2.12 -13.43
CA ASP A 372 32.78 -2.49 -13.97
C ASP A 372 31.64 -1.91 -13.13
N SER A 373 31.79 -1.87 -11.81
CA SER A 373 30.84 -1.21 -10.91
C SER A 373 30.79 0.30 -11.18
N GLU A 374 31.94 0.96 -11.36
CA GLU A 374 31.99 2.37 -11.76
C GLU A 374 31.33 2.64 -13.11
N ARG A 375 31.51 1.76 -14.11
CA ARG A 375 30.83 1.89 -15.41
C ARG A 375 29.33 1.81 -15.27
N GLN A 376 28.83 0.87 -14.46
CA GLN A 376 27.40 0.74 -14.16
C GLN A 376 26.87 1.98 -13.44
N HIS A 377 27.59 2.48 -12.44
CA HIS A 377 27.24 3.73 -11.75
C HIS A 377 27.22 4.92 -12.70
N ARG A 378 28.22 5.08 -13.57
CA ARG A 378 28.25 6.15 -14.58
C ARG A 378 27.12 6.03 -15.60
N ALA A 379 26.75 4.82 -16.01
CA ALA A 379 25.62 4.59 -16.91
C ALA A 379 24.28 4.97 -16.23
N LEU A 380 24.10 4.59 -14.97
CA LEU A 380 22.92 4.94 -14.18
C LEU A 380 22.82 6.46 -13.94
N ILE A 381 23.93 7.11 -13.62
CA ILE A 381 23.98 8.57 -13.47
C ILE A 381 23.55 9.24 -14.77
N LYS A 382 24.08 8.81 -15.92
CA LYS A 382 23.68 9.36 -17.22
C LYS A 382 22.19 9.17 -17.52
N SER A 383 21.62 7.99 -17.24
CA SER A 383 20.19 7.79 -17.46
C SER A 383 19.34 8.68 -16.55
N LEU A 384 19.77 8.90 -15.30
CA LEU A 384 19.09 9.81 -14.38
C LEU A 384 19.24 11.28 -14.79
N GLU A 385 20.40 11.69 -15.32
CA GLU A 385 20.61 13.01 -15.90
C GLU A 385 19.72 13.25 -17.13
N GLU A 386 19.56 12.24 -17.99
CA GLU A 386 18.65 12.29 -19.15
C GLU A 386 17.18 12.37 -18.72
N GLU A 387 16.77 11.60 -17.72
CA GLU A 387 15.42 11.69 -17.14
C GLU A 387 15.16 13.06 -16.51
N LEU A 388 16.13 13.58 -15.74
CA LEU A 388 16.06 14.91 -15.13
C LEU A 388 15.91 15.99 -16.21
N ALA A 389 16.76 15.98 -17.23
CA ALA A 389 16.66 16.91 -18.36
C ALA A 389 15.31 16.82 -19.08
N GLY A 390 14.75 15.62 -19.20
CA GLY A 390 13.40 15.40 -19.73
C GLY A 390 12.31 16.02 -18.87
N THR A 391 12.43 15.96 -17.54
CA THR A 391 11.49 16.62 -16.63
C THR A 391 11.64 18.14 -16.59
N GLU A 392 12.87 18.65 -16.68
CA GLU A 392 13.16 20.08 -16.75
C GLU A 392 12.58 20.69 -18.04
N SER A 393 12.76 20.02 -19.20
CA SER A 393 12.16 20.46 -20.46
C SER A 393 10.63 20.55 -20.37
N LYS A 394 9.97 19.57 -19.73
CA LYS A 394 8.51 19.61 -19.52
C LYS A 394 8.10 20.74 -18.57
N LEU A 395 8.89 20.99 -17.54
CA LEU A 395 8.65 22.10 -16.61
C LEU A 395 8.77 23.45 -17.34
N ASP A 396 9.77 23.60 -18.21
CA ASP A 396 9.94 24.79 -19.04
C ASP A 396 8.78 25.00 -20.02
N GLU A 397 8.27 23.92 -20.64
CA GLU A 397 7.06 23.97 -21.47
C GLU A 397 5.83 24.43 -20.67
N MET A 398 5.63 23.90 -19.46
CA MET A 398 4.51 24.30 -18.59
C MET A 398 4.67 25.75 -18.11
N ASN A 399 5.87 26.16 -17.74
CA ASN A 399 6.16 27.55 -17.36
C ASN A 399 5.89 28.51 -18.52
N TYR A 400 6.26 28.13 -19.74
CA TYR A 400 5.96 28.90 -20.95
C TYR A 400 4.45 28.98 -21.22
N ALA A 401 3.70 27.91 -20.99
CA ALA A 401 2.24 27.93 -21.08
C ALA A 401 1.61 28.86 -20.02
N ILE A 402 2.12 28.82 -18.79
CA ILE A 402 1.66 29.68 -17.68
C ILE A 402 1.95 31.16 -18.00
N THR A 403 3.11 31.51 -18.56
CA THR A 403 3.41 32.90 -18.94
C THR A 403 2.47 33.38 -20.04
N GLN A 404 2.20 32.56 -21.06
CA GLN A 404 1.21 32.91 -22.09
C GLN A 404 -0.19 33.14 -21.52
N LEU A 405 -0.65 32.29 -20.59
CA LEU A 405 -1.94 32.45 -19.92
C LEU A 405 -1.98 33.72 -19.08
N ARG A 406 -0.92 34.03 -18.33
CA ARG A 406 -0.80 35.30 -17.58
C ARG A 406 -0.84 36.51 -18.49
N ASP A 407 -0.14 36.48 -19.63
CA ASP A 407 -0.18 37.57 -20.62
C ASP A 407 -1.58 37.73 -21.25
N ALA A 408 -2.31 36.63 -21.46
CA ALA A 408 -3.70 36.68 -21.89
C ALA A 408 -4.61 37.31 -20.82
N VAL A 409 -4.48 36.90 -19.55
CA VAL A 409 -5.24 37.45 -18.42
C VAL A 409 -4.95 38.95 -18.26
N GLN A 410 -3.68 39.38 -18.32
CA GLN A 410 -3.31 40.80 -18.26
C GLN A 410 -3.90 41.61 -19.42
N ARG A 411 -3.91 41.07 -20.64
CA ARG A 411 -4.59 41.72 -21.77
C ARG A 411 -6.09 41.85 -21.53
N THR A 412 -6.74 40.80 -21.04
CA THR A 412 -8.18 40.87 -20.72
C THR A 412 -8.48 41.86 -19.60
N ALA A 413 -7.63 41.94 -18.58
CA ALA A 413 -7.75 42.91 -17.51
C ALA A 413 -7.61 44.35 -18.02
N GLY A 414 -6.62 44.64 -18.86
CA GLY A 414 -6.48 45.95 -19.51
C GLY A 414 -7.69 46.32 -20.35
N THR A 415 -8.22 45.40 -21.16
CA THR A 415 -9.45 45.66 -21.92
C THR A 415 -10.68 45.86 -21.05
N ALA A 416 -10.77 45.15 -19.92
CA ALA A 416 -11.86 45.32 -18.97
C ALA A 416 -11.77 46.69 -18.27
N GLU A 417 -10.57 47.15 -17.89
CA GLU A 417 -10.35 48.52 -17.38
C GLU A 417 -10.80 49.58 -18.38
N ASP A 418 -10.39 49.44 -19.65
CA ASP A 418 -10.74 50.39 -20.72
C ASP A 418 -12.26 50.47 -20.92
N VAL A 419 -12.94 49.31 -20.94
CA VAL A 419 -14.40 49.21 -21.09
C VAL A 419 -15.13 49.74 -19.85
N TYR A 420 -14.64 49.42 -18.65
CA TYR A 420 -15.17 49.92 -17.38
C TYR A 420 -15.13 51.46 -17.33
N ALA A 421 -14.03 52.05 -17.81
CA ALA A 421 -13.88 53.50 -17.95
C ALA A 421 -14.83 54.08 -19.01
N HIS A 422 -14.92 53.45 -20.20
CA HIS A 422 -15.76 53.92 -21.31
C HIS A 422 -17.27 53.89 -21.01
N ILE A 423 -17.76 52.85 -20.34
CA ILE A 423 -19.18 52.68 -20.00
C ILE A 423 -19.56 53.55 -18.77
N GLY A 424 -18.56 54.08 -18.06
CA GLY A 424 -18.74 55.00 -16.94
C GLY A 424 -19.24 54.30 -15.68
N CYS A 425 -18.80 53.06 -15.45
CA CYS A 425 -19.19 52.26 -14.29
C CYS A 425 -18.77 52.91 -12.96
N ALA A 426 -17.67 53.67 -12.94
CA ALA A 426 -17.18 54.42 -11.77
C ALA A 426 -18.18 55.45 -11.17
N ARG A 427 -19.24 55.79 -11.90
CA ARG A 427 -20.25 56.79 -11.49
C ARG A 427 -21.54 56.17 -10.95
N GLY A 428 -21.68 54.84 -11.05
CA GLY A 428 -22.84 54.08 -10.59
C GLY A 428 -22.51 53.34 -9.30
N ASP A 429 -23.11 53.81 -8.22
CA ASP A 429 -23.17 53.20 -6.89
C ASP A 429 -21.85 52.98 -6.13
N LYS A 430 -21.73 53.73 -5.04
CA LYS A 430 -20.62 53.64 -4.08
C LYS A 430 -20.82 52.37 -3.25
N GLY A 431 -20.18 51.26 -3.61
CA GLY A 431 -20.17 50.13 -2.68
C GLY A 431 -19.46 48.84 -3.08
N THR A 432 -19.09 48.61 -4.34
CA THR A 432 -18.64 47.25 -4.74
C THR A 432 -17.17 47.12 -5.12
N VAL A 433 -16.47 48.22 -5.41
CA VAL A 433 -15.01 48.19 -5.69
C VAL A 433 -14.31 49.14 -4.73
N ASP A 434 -14.13 48.69 -3.49
CA ASP A 434 -13.37 49.42 -2.47
C ASP A 434 -11.88 49.36 -2.82
N GLY A 435 -11.34 50.47 -3.31
CA GLY A 435 -9.94 50.85 -3.10
C GLY A 435 -8.92 50.52 -4.19
N GLU A 436 -9.18 49.63 -5.15
CA GLU A 436 -8.23 49.34 -6.23
C GLU A 436 -8.69 49.92 -7.57
N GLU A 437 -7.99 50.97 -8.01
CA GLU A 437 -8.26 51.71 -9.25
C GLU A 437 -7.94 50.90 -10.53
N LYS A 438 -7.43 49.67 -10.37
CA LYS A 438 -6.95 48.80 -11.44
C LYS A 438 -7.54 47.39 -11.31
N CYS A 439 -7.79 46.78 -12.45
CA CYS A 439 -8.26 45.42 -12.61
C CYS A 439 -7.10 44.44 -12.40
N THR A 440 -7.08 43.80 -11.23
CA THR A 440 -6.18 42.69 -10.90
C THR A 440 -6.85 41.35 -11.19
N GLU A 441 -6.09 40.25 -11.29
CA GLU A 441 -6.62 38.89 -11.57
C GLU A 441 -7.72 38.47 -10.59
N ALA A 442 -7.58 38.81 -9.29
CA ALA A 442 -8.58 38.54 -8.26
C ALA A 442 -9.86 39.37 -8.45
N ASN A 443 -9.74 40.59 -8.97
CA ASN A 443 -10.83 41.54 -9.11
C ASN A 443 -11.48 41.52 -10.51
N LEU A 444 -10.86 40.87 -11.51
CA LEU A 444 -11.34 40.81 -12.90
C LEU A 444 -12.79 40.36 -13.01
N ARG A 445 -13.19 39.35 -12.23
CA ARG A 445 -14.57 38.87 -12.19
C ARG A 445 -15.56 39.93 -11.70
N GLN A 446 -15.16 40.76 -10.74
CA GLN A 446 -15.98 41.83 -10.20
C GLN A 446 -16.10 42.99 -11.20
N PHE A 447 -15.00 43.36 -11.87
CA PHE A 447 -15.00 44.35 -12.95
C PHE A 447 -15.91 43.93 -14.12
N LEU A 448 -15.83 42.67 -14.56
CA LEU A 448 -16.71 42.14 -15.60
C LEU A 448 -18.18 42.12 -15.18
N GLY A 449 -18.49 41.73 -13.93
CA GLY A 449 -19.86 41.77 -13.41
C GLY A 449 -20.44 43.20 -13.37
N ALA A 450 -19.65 44.19 -12.98
CA ALA A 450 -20.07 45.60 -12.99
C ALA A 450 -20.26 46.14 -14.42
N ILE A 451 -19.41 45.73 -15.36
CA ILE A 451 -19.58 46.03 -16.80
C ILE A 451 -20.89 45.44 -17.31
N GLU A 452 -21.19 44.18 -16.99
CA GLU A 452 -22.42 43.50 -17.40
C GLU A 452 -23.67 44.20 -16.84
N GLU A 453 -23.70 44.49 -15.54
CA GLU A 453 -24.80 45.20 -14.90
C GLU A 453 -25.02 46.57 -15.57
N ARG A 454 -23.96 47.34 -15.77
CA ARG A 454 -24.07 48.65 -16.40
C ARG A 454 -24.50 48.56 -17.87
N ALA A 455 -23.97 47.61 -18.63
CA ALA A 455 -24.35 47.39 -20.02
C ALA A 455 -25.84 47.00 -20.14
N THR A 456 -26.34 46.12 -19.26
CA THR A 456 -27.77 45.77 -19.23
C THR A 456 -28.64 46.97 -18.88
N HIS A 457 -28.24 47.82 -17.94
CA HIS A 457 -28.96 49.07 -17.64
C HIS A 457 -29.04 50.01 -18.84
N ILE A 458 -27.94 50.19 -19.57
CA ILE A 458 -27.90 51.02 -20.78
C ILE A 458 -28.83 50.43 -21.85
N LEU A 459 -28.81 49.11 -22.06
CA LEU A 459 -29.69 48.43 -23.00
C LEU A 459 -31.17 48.58 -22.63
N ILE A 460 -31.53 48.40 -21.37
CA ILE A 460 -32.90 48.59 -20.87
C ILE A 460 -33.34 50.05 -21.07
N ALA A 461 -32.47 51.02 -20.75
CA ALA A 461 -32.75 52.44 -20.95
C ALA A 461 -32.94 52.79 -22.43
N PHE A 462 -32.10 52.23 -23.31
CA PHE A 462 -32.21 52.40 -24.75
C PHE A 462 -33.51 51.79 -25.30
N GLN A 463 -33.87 50.58 -24.89
CA GLN A 463 -35.14 49.94 -25.27
C GLN A 463 -36.35 50.75 -24.80
N ARG A 464 -36.32 51.26 -23.56
CA ARG A 464 -37.38 52.14 -23.03
C ARG A 464 -37.47 53.45 -23.80
N HIS A 465 -36.34 54.07 -24.15
CA HIS A 465 -36.33 55.28 -24.96
C HIS A 465 -36.84 55.01 -26.38
N HIS A 466 -36.49 53.87 -26.99
CA HIS A 466 -36.97 53.49 -28.31
C HIS A 466 -38.48 53.18 -28.31
N GLN A 467 -38.98 52.50 -27.27
CA GLN A 467 -40.41 52.27 -27.07
C GLN A 467 -41.15 53.60 -26.84
N SER A 468 -40.64 54.47 -25.96
CA SER A 468 -41.20 55.80 -25.70
C SER A 468 -41.19 56.69 -26.96
N SER A 469 -40.13 56.64 -27.76
CA SER A 469 -40.03 57.34 -29.04
C SER A 469 -41.00 56.78 -30.09
N ALA A 470 -41.16 55.46 -30.15
CA ALA A 470 -42.17 54.81 -31.01
C ALA A 470 -43.60 55.16 -30.57
N PHE A 471 -43.88 55.19 -29.26
CA PHE A 471 -45.15 55.66 -28.70
C PHE A 471 -45.39 57.14 -28.95
N SER A 472 -44.36 57.99 -28.86
CA SER A 472 -44.43 59.43 -29.16
C SER A 472 -44.68 59.69 -30.65
N ARG A 473 -44.01 58.95 -31.56
CA ARG A 473 -44.29 59.00 -33.00
C ARG A 473 -45.69 58.48 -33.34
N ALA A 474 -46.14 57.41 -32.71
CA ALA A 474 -47.50 56.89 -32.89
C ALA A 474 -48.57 57.87 -32.35
N ALA A 475 -48.35 58.50 -31.19
CA ALA A 475 -49.24 59.51 -30.61
C ALA A 475 -49.28 60.80 -31.45
N ALA A 476 -48.15 61.23 -32.01
CA ALA A 476 -48.11 62.35 -32.97
C ALA A 476 -48.90 62.02 -34.26
N SER A 477 -48.85 60.77 -34.74
CA SER A 477 -49.63 60.32 -35.91
C SER A 477 -51.15 60.27 -35.65
N LEU A 478 -51.57 60.01 -34.41
CA LEU A 478 -52.97 60.00 -33.99
C LEU A 478 -53.52 61.43 -33.77
N SER A 479 -52.68 62.36 -33.30
CA SER A 479 -53.05 63.78 -33.17
C SER A 479 -53.16 64.51 -34.53
N SER A 480 -52.46 64.02 -35.55
CA SER A 480 -52.50 64.58 -36.91
C SER A 480 -53.71 64.15 -37.76
N ARG A 481 -54.57 63.24 -37.29
CA ARG A 481 -55.66 62.66 -38.10
C ARG A 481 -57.02 63.36 -38.02
N VAL A 482 -57.12 64.52 -37.35
CA VAL A 482 -58.40 65.24 -37.16
C VAL A 482 -58.54 66.52 -37.99
N ILE A 483 -57.54 66.96 -38.77
CA ILE A 483 -57.71 68.16 -39.61
C ILE A 483 -57.11 67.95 -41.00
N THR A 484 -57.90 68.33 -42.01
CA THR A 484 -57.63 68.49 -43.45
C THR A 484 -57.91 67.29 -44.37
N ASP A 485 -59.17 67.29 -44.82
CA ASP A 485 -59.58 66.91 -46.16
C ASP A 485 -59.09 67.97 -47.19
N SER A 486 -58.97 67.56 -48.46
CA SER A 486 -58.81 68.36 -49.69
C SER A 486 -57.42 68.51 -50.36
N GLN A 487 -57.33 67.87 -51.53
CA GLN A 487 -56.73 68.30 -52.81
C GLN A 487 -55.25 68.00 -53.17
N LEU A 488 -55.13 67.05 -54.11
CA LEU A 488 -54.13 66.92 -55.20
C LEU A 488 -54.00 68.22 -56.04
N PRO A 489 -52.85 68.52 -56.72
CA PRO A 489 -52.33 67.67 -57.82
C PRO A 489 -50.80 67.56 -58.04
N LYS A 490 -50.48 66.59 -58.92
CA LYS A 490 -49.26 66.19 -59.66
C LYS A 490 -48.45 67.40 -60.21
N GLU A 491 -47.14 67.43 -60.47
CA GLU A 491 -46.10 66.57 -61.11
C GLU A 491 -44.73 66.98 -60.50
N THR A 492 -43.64 66.22 -60.45
CA THR A 492 -42.76 65.82 -61.57
C THR A 492 -41.61 64.96 -61.02
N VAL A 493 -41.10 64.08 -61.88
CA VAL A 493 -40.04 63.07 -61.70
C VAL A 493 -38.65 63.67 -61.52
N GLN A 494 -37.82 63.12 -60.61
CA GLN A 494 -36.41 62.73 -60.84
C GLN A 494 -35.75 62.08 -59.60
N ASN A 495 -35.35 60.81 -59.79
CA ASN A 495 -34.20 60.04 -59.28
C ASN A 495 -33.56 60.32 -57.89
N LEU A 496 -33.42 59.23 -57.12
CA LEU A 496 -32.17 58.58 -56.65
C LEU A 496 -32.55 57.67 -55.45
N GLU A 497 -32.66 56.37 -55.67
CA GLU A 497 -31.70 55.34 -55.23
C GLU A 497 -31.63 55.18 -53.71
N GLU A 498 -32.19 54.09 -53.18
CA GLU A 498 -31.51 53.17 -52.25
C GLU A 498 -32.41 51.96 -51.95
N GLU A 499 -31.80 50.78 -52.07
CA GLU A 499 -32.41 49.46 -52.11
C GLU A 499 -32.80 48.95 -50.71
N GLU A 500 -34.03 48.46 -50.56
CA GLU A 500 -34.34 47.42 -49.58
C GLU A 500 -34.01 46.05 -50.20
N ASN A 501 -33.27 45.21 -49.49
CA ASN A 501 -33.44 43.77 -49.64
C ASN A 501 -33.21 43.02 -48.34
N ALA A 502 -34.19 42.19 -48.03
CA ALA A 502 -34.34 41.40 -46.82
C ALA A 502 -33.50 40.12 -46.85
N LEU A 503 -33.13 39.67 -45.65
CA LEU A 503 -33.09 38.28 -45.17
C LEU A 503 -32.58 37.19 -46.12
N THR A 504 -31.47 36.54 -45.76
CA THR A 504 -31.38 35.07 -45.54
C THR A 504 -29.96 34.69 -45.13
N ALA A 505 -29.80 33.98 -44.01
CA ALA A 505 -28.55 33.32 -43.63
C ALA A 505 -28.85 31.85 -43.34
N ASN A 506 -28.42 30.99 -44.26
CA ASN A 506 -28.34 29.55 -44.13
C ASN A 506 -26.93 29.15 -43.70
N THR A 507 -26.85 28.37 -42.62
CA THR A 507 -26.06 27.14 -42.38
C THR A 507 -24.65 26.93 -42.98
N THR A 508 -23.85 26.22 -42.17
CA THR A 508 -22.58 25.48 -42.41
C THR A 508 -21.30 26.31 -42.28
N ASP A 509 -20.22 25.89 -41.62
CA ASP A 509 -19.80 24.60 -41.06
C ASP A 509 -18.72 24.81 -39.96
N SER A 510 -18.54 23.82 -39.08
CA SER A 510 -17.53 23.73 -37.99
C SER A 510 -16.10 23.45 -38.52
N PRO A 511 -14.98 23.29 -37.74
CA PRO A 511 -14.86 22.64 -36.41
C PRO A 511 -13.80 23.22 -35.39
N GLN A 512 -14.03 23.07 -34.08
CA GLN A 512 -13.31 22.23 -33.07
C GLN A 512 -12.21 22.89 -32.20
N GLY A 513 -12.20 22.53 -30.91
CA GLY A 513 -11.13 22.80 -29.92
C GLY A 513 -11.70 23.03 -28.51
N GLU A 514 -12.10 21.97 -27.79
CA GLU A 514 -11.34 21.30 -26.71
C GLU A 514 -11.21 22.11 -25.41
N ALA A 515 -11.94 21.62 -24.40
CA ALA A 515 -12.01 22.15 -23.05
C ALA A 515 -10.96 21.46 -22.16
N LEU A 516 -10.23 22.26 -21.39
CA LEU A 516 -9.43 21.83 -20.25
C LEU A 516 -9.89 22.63 -19.03
N GLN A 517 -10.42 21.92 -18.06
CA GLN A 517 -10.77 22.43 -16.74
C GLN A 517 -10.03 21.58 -15.71
N MET A 518 -9.28 22.26 -14.86
CA MET A 518 -8.75 21.81 -13.59
C MET A 518 -8.88 22.99 -12.61
N PRO A 519 -8.86 22.70 -11.29
CA PRO A 519 -9.92 23.05 -10.36
C PRO A 519 -9.42 24.08 -9.34
N ASP A 520 -10.28 24.52 -8.42
CA ASP A 520 -9.87 24.67 -7.02
C ASP A 520 -11.08 24.85 -6.09
N ASP A 521 -11.01 24.11 -4.99
CA ASP A 521 -11.74 24.28 -3.75
C ASP A 521 -11.35 25.59 -3.06
N TRP A 522 -12.28 26.23 -2.34
CA TRP A 522 -12.12 26.75 -0.97
C TRP A 522 -13.42 27.44 -0.56
N GLU A 523 -14.21 26.82 0.33
CA GLU A 523 -15.25 27.53 1.08
C GLU A 523 -15.07 27.37 2.59
N ALA A 524 -15.12 28.51 3.27
CA ALA A 524 -15.04 28.69 4.70
C ALA A 524 -16.43 28.56 5.36
N GLU A 525 -16.40 28.21 6.65
CA GLU A 525 -17.54 27.93 7.52
C GLU A 525 -18.63 29.00 7.60
N GLY A 526 -19.89 28.57 7.81
CA GLY A 526 -20.98 29.47 8.21
C GLY A 526 -22.36 28.84 8.39
N ALA A 527 -22.59 28.24 9.55
CA ALA A 527 -23.86 28.13 10.31
C ALA A 527 -25.16 27.62 9.62
N GLU A 528 -25.63 26.46 10.07
CA GLU A 528 -27.00 25.95 9.88
C GLU A 528 -28.07 26.79 10.61
N PRO A 529 -29.35 26.68 10.16
CA PRO A 529 -30.30 25.98 11.02
C PRO A 529 -31.27 25.03 10.29
N ILE A 530 -31.24 23.77 10.72
CA ILE A 530 -32.35 22.88 11.12
C ILE A 530 -33.71 23.07 10.39
N MET A 531 -34.10 22.08 9.58
CA MET A 531 -35.50 21.61 9.57
C MET A 531 -35.68 20.12 9.20
N GLN A 532 -36.10 19.38 10.22
CA GLN A 532 -37.04 18.25 10.31
C GLN A 532 -37.25 17.29 9.12
N LEU A 533 -36.92 16.03 9.44
CA LEU A 533 -37.12 14.78 8.73
C LEU A 533 -38.60 14.36 8.65
N ALA A 534 -39.01 13.79 7.51
CA ALA A 534 -40.19 12.93 7.36
C ALA A 534 -39.79 11.59 6.70
N PRO A 535 -40.54 10.49 6.94
CA PRO A 535 -39.98 9.15 7.06
C PRO A 535 -39.92 8.39 5.72
N GLN A 536 -38.84 7.63 5.51
CA GLN A 536 -38.75 6.64 4.44
C GLN A 536 -38.72 5.23 5.02
N THR A 537 -39.62 4.40 4.52
CA THR A 537 -39.70 2.96 4.78
C THR A 537 -38.60 2.20 4.01
N PRO A 538 -38.13 1.06 4.52
CA PRO A 538 -36.89 0.43 4.04
C PRO A 538 -37.12 -0.50 2.84
N HIS A 539 -36.35 -0.30 1.76
CA HIS A 539 -36.11 -1.33 0.76
C HIS A 539 -34.81 -2.08 1.06
N SER A 540 -34.98 -3.40 1.11
CA SER A 540 -34.03 -4.52 1.03
C SER A 540 -32.57 -4.23 0.66
N ALA A 541 -31.69 -4.90 1.41
CA ALA A 541 -30.23 -4.90 1.34
C ALA A 541 -29.63 -5.40 0.00
N VAL A 542 -28.49 -4.79 -0.36
CA VAL A 542 -27.41 -5.44 -1.10
C VAL A 542 -26.09 -5.04 -0.42
N SER A 543 -25.43 -5.99 0.25
CA SER A 543 -24.15 -5.79 0.92
C SER A 543 -23.01 -6.29 0.04
N ALA A 544 -22.01 -5.44 -0.19
CA ALA A 544 -20.82 -5.64 -1.01
C ALA A 544 -19.82 -6.67 -0.44
N ARG A 545 -20.31 -7.87 -0.09
CA ARG A 545 -19.50 -8.96 0.48
C ARG A 545 -19.27 -10.13 -0.47
N ASN A 546 -19.85 -10.10 -1.67
CA ASN A 546 -19.85 -11.22 -2.63
C ASN A 546 -18.91 -11.03 -3.84
N LEU A 547 -18.01 -10.04 -3.82
CA LEU A 547 -17.09 -9.76 -4.93
C LEU A 547 -15.63 -9.69 -4.48
N VAL A 548 -15.12 -10.76 -3.86
CA VAL A 548 -13.66 -11.04 -3.88
C VAL A 548 -13.47 -12.55 -3.97
N ARG A 549 -12.94 -13.00 -5.12
CA ARG A 549 -12.44 -14.36 -5.32
C ARG A 549 -11.17 -14.54 -4.49
N MET A 550 -11.15 -15.58 -3.68
CA MET A 550 -9.97 -16.10 -2.99
C MET A 550 -8.98 -16.64 -4.02
N MET A 551 -7.80 -16.04 -4.14
CA MET A 551 -6.62 -16.71 -4.69
C MET A 551 -5.69 -17.03 -3.52
N GLU A 552 -5.53 -18.32 -3.26
CA GLU A 552 -4.56 -18.87 -2.32
C GLU A 552 -3.15 -18.80 -2.95
N LEU A 553 -2.16 -18.35 -2.18
CA LEU A 553 -0.74 -18.51 -2.49
C LEU A 553 -0.13 -19.54 -1.53
N PRO A 554 0.83 -20.36 -1.98
CA PRO A 554 1.23 -21.60 -1.30
C PRO A 554 2.26 -21.36 -0.19
N SER A 555 2.04 -22.03 0.93
CA SER A 555 2.94 -22.10 2.08
C SER A 555 4.22 -22.85 1.74
N ALA A 556 5.36 -22.17 1.85
CA ALA A 556 6.68 -22.81 1.85
C ALA A 556 6.94 -23.46 3.21
N SER A 557 6.84 -24.78 3.26
CA SER A 557 7.38 -25.64 4.31
C SER A 557 8.87 -25.88 4.06
N LEU A 558 9.73 -25.52 5.00
CA LEU A 558 11.12 -25.99 5.03
C LEU A 558 11.62 -26.19 6.46
N ALA A 559 11.68 -27.48 6.80
CA ALA A 559 12.54 -28.22 7.71
C ALA A 559 13.49 -27.50 8.69
N GLY A 560 13.52 -28.04 9.92
CA GLY A 560 14.76 -28.60 10.46
C GLY A 560 15.14 -28.22 11.90
N GLY A 561 15.31 -29.25 12.75
CA GLY A 561 16.33 -29.24 13.80
C GLY A 561 15.84 -29.31 15.24
N ALA A 562 15.83 -30.51 15.81
CA ALA A 562 15.77 -30.75 17.25
C ALA A 562 17.15 -30.52 17.89
N SER A 563 17.18 -29.93 19.10
CA SER A 563 18.10 -30.34 20.18
C SER A 563 17.78 -29.60 21.48
N ASP A 564 17.75 -30.38 22.56
CA ASP A 564 17.76 -30.00 23.98
C ASP A 564 18.66 -28.80 24.32
N ARG A 565 18.17 -27.94 25.22
CA ARG A 565 18.96 -27.54 26.39
C ARG A 565 18.11 -26.82 27.45
N ASP A 566 18.00 -27.50 28.57
CA ASP A 566 17.66 -27.01 29.89
C ASP A 566 18.73 -26.00 30.38
N ASN A 567 18.33 -24.77 30.67
CA ASN A 567 18.85 -23.99 31.81
C ASN A 567 18.06 -22.69 31.98
N GLY A 568 17.50 -22.50 33.16
CA GLY A 568 16.79 -21.28 33.56
C GLY A 568 17.73 -20.12 33.84
N TYR A 569 17.30 -18.92 33.47
CA TYR A 569 17.48 -17.70 34.23
C TYR A 569 16.28 -16.80 33.96
N ALA A 570 15.62 -16.40 35.05
CA ALA A 570 14.55 -15.44 35.04
C ALA A 570 15.10 -14.08 34.58
N ASP A 571 14.47 -13.49 33.57
CA ASP A 571 14.43 -12.05 33.45
C ASP A 571 13.03 -11.62 32.99
N GLN A 572 12.45 -10.74 33.79
CA GLN A 572 11.11 -10.20 33.61
C GLN A 572 11.21 -9.05 32.61
N ASP A 573 10.91 -9.32 31.35
CA ASP A 573 10.40 -8.32 30.42
C ASP A 573 9.42 -9.02 29.47
N SER A 574 8.14 -8.91 29.80
CA SER A 574 7.05 -9.50 29.02
C SER A 574 6.75 -8.62 27.81
N ASP A 575 7.63 -8.63 26.82
CA ASP A 575 7.25 -8.36 25.43
C ASP A 575 6.45 -9.58 24.94
N GLN A 576 5.22 -9.69 25.42
CA GLN A 576 4.28 -10.68 24.96
C GLN A 576 3.82 -10.27 23.56
N ILE A 577 4.60 -10.67 22.56
CA ILE A 577 4.22 -10.64 21.16
C ILE A 577 2.99 -11.54 21.04
N VAL A 578 1.80 -10.92 21.14
CA VAL A 578 0.52 -11.60 21.01
C VAL A 578 0.52 -12.25 19.64
N SER A 579 0.45 -13.59 19.61
CA SER A 579 0.43 -14.32 18.36
C SER A 579 -0.76 -13.84 17.51
N HIS A 580 -0.60 -13.77 16.18
CA HIS A 580 -1.71 -13.39 15.29
C HIS A 580 -2.97 -14.25 15.54
N GLU A 581 -2.79 -15.48 16.05
CA GLU A 581 -3.85 -16.38 16.47
C GLU A 581 -4.57 -15.91 17.74
N GLU A 582 -3.87 -15.37 18.73
CA GLU A 582 -4.49 -14.77 19.91
C GLU A 582 -5.21 -13.46 19.59
N ILE A 583 -4.67 -12.63 18.69
CA ILE A 583 -5.37 -11.42 18.21
C ILE A 583 -6.66 -11.83 17.49
N ARG A 584 -6.61 -12.88 16.67
CA ARG A 584 -7.78 -13.42 15.98
C ARG A 584 -8.83 -13.95 16.97
N LYS A 585 -8.39 -14.72 17.96
CA LYS A 585 -9.26 -15.29 19.00
C LYS A 585 -9.88 -14.21 19.90
N GLN A 586 -9.14 -13.15 20.22
CA GLN A 586 -9.66 -11.97 20.92
C GLN A 586 -10.68 -11.21 20.07
N MET A 587 -10.43 -11.05 18.76
CA MET A 587 -11.37 -10.41 17.86
C MET A 587 -12.66 -11.23 17.71
N GLU A 588 -12.55 -12.55 17.58
CA GLU A 588 -13.70 -13.46 17.53
C GLU A 588 -14.52 -13.44 18.83
N ALA A 589 -13.85 -13.44 19.99
CA ALA A 589 -14.51 -13.30 21.29
C ALA A 589 -15.25 -11.95 21.41
N ARG A 590 -14.64 -10.87 20.91
CA ARG A 590 -15.25 -9.53 20.93
C ARG A 590 -16.47 -9.44 20.00
N LEU A 591 -16.42 -10.07 18.83
CA LEU A 591 -17.56 -10.16 17.91
C LEU A 591 -18.68 -11.05 18.48
N ALA A 592 -18.34 -12.15 19.16
CA ALA A 592 -19.31 -13.00 19.85
C ALA A 592 -20.03 -12.24 20.97
N ALA A 593 -19.29 -11.51 21.81
CA ALA A 593 -19.86 -10.68 22.86
C ALA A 593 -20.75 -9.56 22.31
N MET A 594 -20.37 -8.96 21.18
CA MET A 594 -21.19 -7.94 20.51
C MET A 594 -22.51 -8.52 19.98
N ARG A 595 -22.46 -9.71 19.34
CA ARG A 595 -23.67 -10.43 18.88
C ARG A 595 -24.57 -10.81 20.05
N GLU A 596 -24.01 -11.30 21.16
CA GLU A 596 -24.79 -11.65 22.35
C GLU A 596 -25.47 -10.40 22.95
N ARG A 597 -24.79 -9.26 22.97
CA ARG A 597 -25.35 -8.00 23.46
C ARG A 597 -26.46 -7.49 22.54
N GLU A 598 -26.29 -7.62 21.23
CA GLU A 598 -27.31 -7.27 20.25
C GLU A 598 -28.53 -8.19 20.36
N GLU A 599 -28.33 -9.50 20.52
CA GLU A 599 -29.40 -10.47 20.73
C GLU A 599 -30.16 -10.20 22.04
N ARG A 600 -29.46 -9.89 23.14
CA ARG A 600 -30.10 -9.45 24.41
C ARG A 600 -30.92 -8.17 24.23
N ASN A 601 -30.43 -7.22 23.43
CA ASN A 601 -31.17 -5.99 23.15
C ASN A 601 -32.39 -6.25 22.25
N GLN A 602 -32.29 -7.18 21.30
CA GLN A 602 -33.44 -7.60 20.48
C GLN A 602 -34.48 -8.37 21.30
N ARG A 603 -34.05 -9.23 22.24
CA ARG A 603 -34.94 -9.90 23.20
C ARG A 603 -35.65 -8.88 24.09
N LYS A 604 -34.92 -7.90 24.65
CA LYS A 604 -35.52 -6.79 25.41
C LYS A 604 -36.52 -5.97 24.59
N LYS A 605 -36.24 -5.72 23.30
CA LYS A 605 -37.19 -5.05 22.39
C LYS A 605 -38.42 -5.90 22.07
N LYS A 606 -38.28 -7.23 22.00
CA LYS A 606 -39.40 -8.18 21.79
C LYS A 606 -40.25 -8.38 23.05
N ASP A 607 -39.64 -8.30 24.23
CA ASP A 607 -40.33 -8.44 25.52
C ASP A 607 -40.99 -7.13 26.01
N ALA A 608 -40.52 -5.97 25.52
CA ALA A 608 -41.10 -4.66 25.83
C ALA A 608 -42.62 -4.52 25.54
N PRO A 609 -43.17 -5.01 24.41
CA PRO A 609 -44.61 -4.97 24.17
C PRO A 609 -45.43 -6.02 24.94
N GLN A 610 -44.79 -7.02 25.58
CA GLN A 610 -45.50 -8.05 26.37
C GLN A 610 -45.73 -7.64 27.84
N ARG A 611 -45.05 -6.60 28.34
CA ARG A 611 -45.25 -6.07 29.70
C ARG A 611 -46.25 -4.90 29.80
N ILE A 612 -46.91 -4.53 28.70
CA ILE A 612 -47.90 -3.43 28.62
C ILE A 612 -49.34 -3.97 28.43
N LYS A 613 -49.54 -5.27 28.60
CA LYS A 613 -50.86 -5.89 28.84
C LYS A 613 -50.85 -6.49 30.23
#